data_AF-A0A535ULM4-F1
#
_entry.id   AF-A0A535ULM4-F1
#
_cell.length_a   1.000
_cell.length_b   1.000
_cell.length_c   1.000
_cell.angle_alpha   90.00
_cell.angle_beta   90.00
_cell.angle_gamma   90.00
#
_symmetry.space_group_name_H-M   'P 1'
#
loop_
_entity.id
_entity.type
_entity.pdbx_description
1 polymer ?
#
loop_
_entity_poly.entity_id
_entity_poly.type
_entity_poly.pdbx_seq_one_letter_code
_entity_poly.pdbx_strand_id
1 'polypeptide(L)' 'MVPLLVFLLLVAVLLGAGAAVHLLWWIAVIALVVWLAGFLARPSGGRWYRW' A
#
# COMPACT_ATOMS: atom_id res chain seq x y z
N MET A 1 -17.50 -15.39 -29.15
CA MET A 1 -17.29 -14.22 -28.26
C MET A 1 -16.58 -14.60 -26.96
N VAL A 2 -16.99 -15.67 -26.27
CA VAL A 2 -16.35 -16.14 -25.02
C VAL A 2 -14.82 -16.31 -25.08
N PRO A 3 -14.21 -16.90 -26.15
CA PRO A 3 -12.76 -17.05 -26.22
C PRO A 3 -12.00 -15.72 -26.25
N LEU A 4 -12.58 -14.70 -26.90
CA LEU A 4 -11.99 -13.36 -26.98
C LEU A 4 -11.99 -12.67 -25.61
N LEU A 5 -13.07 -12.82 -24.83
CA LEU A 5 -13.14 -12.27 -23.48
C LEU A 5 -12.10 -12.88 -22.55
N VAL A 6 -11.92 -14.21 -22.61
CA VAL A 6 -10.88 -14.91 -21.83
C VAL A 6 -9.49 -14.40 -22.20
N PHE A 7 -9.22 -14.21 -23.49
CA PHE A 7 -7.96 -13.66 -23.97
C PHE A 7 -7.71 -12.23 -23.46
N LEU A 8 -8.71 -11.35 -23.53
CA LEU A 8 -8.60 -9.98 -23.03
C LEU A 8 -8.35 -9.93 -21.53
N LEU A 9 -9.01 -10.79 -20.75
CA LEU A 9 -8.76 -10.91 -19.31
C LEU A 9 -7.32 -11.37 -19.04
N LEU A 10 -6.83 -12.36 -19.80
CA LEU A 10 -5.47 -12.85 -19.66
C LEU A 10 -4.45 -11.75 -19.95
N VAL A 11 -4.65 -10.98 -21.04
CA VAL A 11 -3.80 -9.83 -21.37
C VAL A 11 -3.85 -8.75 -20.29
N ALA A 12 -5.05 -8.41 -19.80
CA ALA A 12 -5.21 -7.44 -18.72
C ALA A 12 -4.48 -7.87 -17.44
N VAL A 13 -4.51 -9.16 -17.10
CA VAL A 13 -3.78 -9.70 -15.94
C VAL A 13 -2.27 -9.70 -16.19
N LEU A 14 -1.80 -10.19 -17.34
CA LEU A 14 -0.37 -10.27 -17.65
C LEU A 14 0.29 -8.88 -17.70
N LEU A 15 -0.41 -7.88 -18.23
CA LEU A 15 0.09 -6.51 -18.29
C LEU A 15 -0.15 -5.74 -16.98
N GLY A 16 -1.28 -5.98 -16.30
CA GLY A 16 -1.69 -5.23 -15.12
C GLY A 16 -1.09 -5.73 -13.80
N ALA A 17 -0.77 -7.01 -13.68
CA ALA A 17 -0.30 -7.59 -12.41
C ALA A 17 1.02 -6.94 -11.93
N GLY A 18 1.99 -6.76 -12.83
CA GLY A 18 3.25 -6.09 -12.51
C GLY A 18 3.05 -4.64 -12.07
N ALA A 19 2.18 -3.91 -12.77
CA ALA A 19 1.86 -2.52 -12.43
C ALA A 19 1.14 -2.40 -11.07
N ALA A 20 0.19 -3.30 -10.80
CA ALA A 20 -0.54 -3.33 -9.52
C ALA A 20 0.40 -3.63 -8.34
N VAL A 21 1.27 -4.63 -8.48
CA VAL A 21 2.27 -4.96 -7.45
C VAL A 21 3.24 -3.79 -7.23
N HIS A 22 3.69 -3.14 -8.30
CA HIS A 22 4.57 -1.97 -8.19
C HIS A 22 3.88 -0.81 -7.45
N LEU A 23 2.62 -0.54 -7.76
CA LEU A 23 1.83 0.48 -7.06
C LEU A 23 1.64 0.14 -5.57
N LEU A 24 1.35 -1.12 -5.26
CA LEU A 24 1.23 -1.59 -3.87
C LEU A 24 2.54 -1.40 -3.08
N TRP A 25 3.69 -1.64 -3.71
CA TRP A 25 4.99 -1.36 -3.10
C TRP A 25 5.18 0.11 -2.75
N TRP A 26 4.82 1.02 -3.67
CA TRP A 26 4.85 2.46 -3.38
C TRP A 26 3.92 2.85 -2.23
N ILE A 27 2.70 2.32 -2.21
CA ILE A 27 1.75 2.54 -1.10
C ILE A 27 2.36 2.06 0.22
N ALA A 28 2.94 0.86 0.24
CA ALA A 28 3.56 0.29 1.44
C ALA A 28 4.74 1.14 1.94
N VAL A 29 5.59 1.63 1.04
CA VAL A 29 6.72 2.51 1.38
C VAL A 29 6.20 3.83 1.96
N ILE A 30 5.21 4.47 1.33
CA ILE A 30 4.61 5.72 1.83
C ILE A 30 4.01 5.50 3.22
N ALA A 31 3.23 4.43 3.39
CA ALA A 31 2.62 4.08 4.67
C ALA A 31 3.68 3.87 5.77
N LEU A 32 4.78 3.19 5.44
CA LEU A 32 5.91 2.99 6.35
C LEU A 32 6.56 4.31 6.75
N VAL A 33 6.79 5.22 5.77
CA VAL A 33 7.34 6.56 6.04
C VAL A 33 6.42 7.36 6.96
N VAL A 34 5.11 7.36 6.71
CA VAL A 34 4.12 8.05 7.54
C VAL A 34 4.09 7.45 8.95
N TRP A 35 4.11 6.13 9.08
CA TRP A 35 4.17 5.45 10.37
C TRP A 35 5.43 5.82 11.15
N LEU A 36 6.60 5.81 10.50
CA LEU A 36 7.87 6.23 11.11
C LEU A 36 7.83 7.69 11.55
N ALA A 37 7.29 8.58 10.72
CA ALA A 37 7.13 9.99 11.08
C ALA A 37 6.26 10.15 12.34
N GLY A 38 5.13 9.44 12.43
CA GLY A 38 4.29 9.43 13.63
C GLY A 38 4.98 8.80 14.85
N PHE A 39 5.83 7.79 14.64
CA PHE A 39 6.64 7.20 15.70
C PHE A 39 7.69 8.18 16.24
N LEU A 40 8.40 8.88 15.36
CA LEU A 40 9.38 9.92 15.70
C LEU A 40 8.74 11.14 16.36
N ALA A 41 7.55 11.53 15.88
CA ALA A 41 6.79 12.66 16.42
C ALA A 41 6.05 12.31 17.73
N ARG A 42 6.12 11.06 18.20
CA ARG A 42 5.44 10.66 19.44
C ARG A 42 6.02 11.46 20.61
N PRO A 43 5.21 12.28 21.31
CA PRO A 43 5.70 13.00 22.48
C PRO A 43 6.07 12.02 23.59
N SER A 44 7.36 11.97 23.94
CA SER A 44 7.86 11.23 25.09
C SER A 44 7.56 12.01 26.37
N GLY A 45 6.43 11.76 27.03
CA GLY A 45 6.25 12.22 28.42
C GLY A 45 4.89 12.73 28.86
N GLY A 46 3.81 12.48 28.14
CA GLY A 46 2.47 12.79 28.64
C GLY A 46 1.97 11.74 29.65
N ARG A 47 2.50 11.69 30.88
CA ARG A 47 1.87 10.91 31.96
C ARG A 47 0.52 11.53 32.28
N TRP A 48 -0.55 10.83 31.90
CA TRP A 48 -1.92 11.20 32.24
C TRP A 48 -2.27 10.97 33.71
N TYR A 49 -1.41 10.26 34.44
CA TYR A 49 -1.47 10.20 35.90
C TYR A 49 -0.84 11.46 36.50
N ARG A 50 -1.62 12.54 36.51
CA ARG A 50 -1.71 13.34 37.73
C ARG A 50 -2.82 12.66 38.52
N TRP A 51 -2.53 12.24 39.75
CA TRP A 51 -3.49 11.65 40.69
C TRP A 51 -4.95 12.00 40.42
#